data_AF-A0A841AM14-F1
#
_entry.id   AF-A0A841AM14-F1
#
_cell.length_a   1.000
_cell.length_b   1.000
_cell.length_c   1.000
_cell.angle_alpha   90.00
_cell.angle_beta   90.00
_cell.angle_gamma   90.00
#
_symmetry.space_group_name_H-M   'P 1'
#
loop_
_entity.id
_entity.type
_entity.pdbx_description
1 polymer ?
#
loop_
_entity_poly.entity_id
_entity_poly.type
_entity_poly.pdbx_seq_one_letter_code
_entity_poly.pdbx_strand_id
1 'polypeptide(L)'
;MTRLRWTSETTTETAVVSASPDGWHVEALVEGTPAVRYSLTADEGWATRAVRVATRERSIELLADGRGRWSDGEGRALPHLDGALDVDISATPLTNTLAIARLALPVGTSAEIVTAYVAVPELTTASDPQRYTRLGEHLYRYESLDSDFTREIEVDDDGFVLDYPGLFRRT
;
A
#
# COMPACT_ATOMS: atom_id res chain seq x y z
N MET A 1 -5.47 7.46 16.42
CA MET A 1 -6.25 7.55 15.17
C MET A 1 -5.75 8.77 14.42
N THR A 2 -5.33 8.57 13.19
CA THR A 2 -4.74 9.59 12.31
C THR A 2 -5.62 9.69 11.07
N ARG A 3 -6.04 10.91 10.70
CA ARG A 3 -6.81 11.15 9.47
C ARG A 3 -5.89 11.80 8.45
N LEU A 4 -5.82 11.20 7.28
CA LEU A 4 -4.94 11.61 6.19
C LEU A 4 -5.79 11.91 4.96
N ARG A 5 -5.31 12.83 4.13
CA ARG A 5 -5.94 13.17 2.86
C ARG A 5 -4.88 13.40 1.81
N TRP A 6 -5.06 12.80 0.64
CA TRP A 6 -4.20 13.00 -0.52
C TRP A 6 -5.01 13.44 -1.72
N THR A 7 -4.36 14.16 -2.63
CA THR A 7 -4.91 14.53 -3.93
C THR A 7 -3.98 14.08 -5.03
N SER A 8 -4.55 13.55 -6.11
CA SER A 8 -3.89 13.33 -7.40
C SER A 8 -4.46 14.31 -8.44
N GLU A 9 -4.09 14.14 -9.72
CA GLU A 9 -4.71 14.88 -10.82
C GLU A 9 -6.22 14.61 -10.94
N THR A 10 -6.68 13.40 -10.60
CA THR A 10 -8.05 12.94 -10.88
C THR A 10 -8.82 12.49 -9.65
N THR A 11 -8.17 12.35 -8.50
CA THR A 11 -8.76 11.79 -7.29
C THR A 11 -8.41 12.58 -6.02
N THR A 12 -9.28 12.46 -5.02
CA THR A 12 -9.03 12.83 -3.64
C THR A 12 -9.24 11.61 -2.77
N GLU A 13 -8.24 11.22 -2.01
CA GLU A 13 -8.34 10.18 -1.00
C GLU A 13 -8.51 10.78 0.38
N THR A 14 -9.44 10.24 1.18
CA THR A 14 -9.45 10.41 2.64
C THR A 14 -9.28 9.05 3.29
N ALA A 15 -8.27 8.92 4.15
CA ALA A 15 -8.00 7.70 4.91
C ALA A 15 -8.02 7.98 6.42
N VAL A 16 -8.46 6.99 7.18
CA VAL A 16 -8.38 6.94 8.64
C VAL A 16 -7.52 5.74 9.00
N VAL A 17 -6.42 5.99 9.71
CA VAL A 17 -5.51 4.97 10.22
C VAL A 17 -5.67 4.90 11.74
N SER A 18 -5.82 3.70 12.28
CA SER A 18 -5.97 3.47 13.71
C SER A 18 -5.15 2.28 14.17
N ALA A 19 -4.53 2.42 15.34
CA ALA A 19 -3.85 1.32 16.01
C ALA A 19 -4.82 0.60 16.94
N SER A 20 -4.63 -0.70 17.07
CA SER A 20 -5.30 -1.61 17.99
C SER A 20 -4.27 -2.57 18.61
N PRO A 21 -4.63 -3.33 19.65
CA PRO A 21 -3.73 -4.36 20.19
C PRO A 21 -3.30 -5.41 19.16
N ASP A 22 -4.11 -5.63 18.12
CA ASP A 22 -3.87 -6.65 17.09
C ASP A 22 -3.16 -6.09 15.84
N GLY A 23 -2.79 -4.81 15.86
CA GLY A 23 -2.11 -4.12 14.76
C GLY A 23 -2.87 -2.89 14.24
N TRP A 24 -2.76 -2.63 12.94
CA TRP A 24 -3.26 -1.43 12.28
C TRP A 24 -4.53 -1.67 11.48
N HIS A 25 -5.42 -0.68 11.48
CA HIS A 25 -6.65 -0.67 10.70
C HIS A 25 -6.74 0.61 9.88
N VAL A 26 -7.08 0.46 8.61
CA VAL A 26 -7.25 1.55 7.66
C VAL A 26 -8.64 1.47 7.05
N GLU A 27 -9.34 2.60 7.03
CA GLU A 27 -10.54 2.80 6.23
C GLU A 27 -10.33 4.01 5.32
N ALA A 28 -10.60 3.86 4.03
CA ALA A 28 -10.34 4.91 3.06
C ALA A 28 -11.41 5.01 1.96
N LEU A 29 -11.60 6.23 1.49
CA LEU A 29 -12.43 6.58 0.36
C LEU A 29 -11.60 7.43 -0.62
N VAL A 30 -11.47 6.94 -1.85
CA VAL A 30 -10.94 7.65 -3.01
C VAL A 30 -12.12 8.14 -3.83
N GLU A 31 -12.34 9.45 -3.83
CA GLU A 31 -13.32 10.14 -4.67
C GLU A 31 -12.66 10.59 -5.98
N GLY A 32 -13.39 10.56 -7.09
CA GLY A 32 -12.87 10.88 -8.42
C GLY A 32 -13.07 9.73 -9.40
N THR A 33 -12.23 9.67 -10.43
CA THR A 33 -12.28 8.58 -11.42
C THR A 33 -10.91 7.90 -11.50
N PRO A 34 -10.78 6.64 -11.05
CA PRO A 34 -11.82 5.78 -10.50
C PRO A 34 -12.16 6.12 -9.04
N ALA A 35 -13.44 5.95 -8.66
CA ALA A 35 -13.86 5.99 -7.25
C ALA A 35 -13.66 4.63 -6.59
N VAL A 36 -13.02 4.62 -5.42
CA VAL A 36 -12.64 3.40 -4.70
C VAL A 36 -12.96 3.56 -3.21
N ARG A 37 -13.48 2.52 -2.58
CA ARG A 37 -13.44 2.37 -1.13
C ARG A 37 -12.55 1.18 -0.80
N TYR A 38 -11.66 1.33 0.16
CA TYR A 38 -10.90 0.19 0.65
C TYR A 38 -10.80 0.20 2.18
N SER A 39 -10.64 -1.00 2.73
CA SER A 39 -10.29 -1.22 4.12
C SER A 39 -9.11 -2.19 4.19
N LEU A 40 -8.20 -1.96 5.11
CA LEU A 40 -7.01 -2.79 5.29
C LEU A 40 -6.74 -3.02 6.77
N THR A 41 -6.32 -4.23 7.10
CA THR A 41 -5.73 -4.57 8.39
C THR A 41 -4.30 -5.06 8.20
N ALA A 42 -3.42 -4.66 9.09
CA ALA A 42 -2.04 -5.12 9.16
C ALA A 42 -1.70 -5.49 10.60
N ASP A 43 -0.72 -6.37 10.82
CA ASP A 43 -0.26 -6.70 12.17
C ASP A 43 0.60 -5.58 12.77
N GLU A 44 1.08 -5.78 14.00
CA GLU A 44 1.97 -4.84 14.70
C GLU A 44 3.25 -4.48 13.92
N GLY A 45 3.71 -5.38 13.05
CA GLY A 45 4.87 -5.21 12.17
C GLY A 45 4.51 -4.66 10.79
N TRP A 46 3.29 -4.15 10.60
CA TRP A 46 2.77 -3.60 9.35
C TRP A 46 2.60 -4.59 8.19
N ALA A 47 2.76 -5.90 8.42
CA ALA A 47 2.47 -6.89 7.38
C ALA A 47 0.95 -7.01 7.17
N THR A 48 0.50 -7.02 5.92
CA THR A 48 -0.93 -7.04 5.60
C THR A 48 -1.57 -8.34 6.06
N ARG A 49 -2.80 -8.26 6.58
CA ARG A 49 -3.60 -9.40 7.06
C ARG A 49 -4.90 -9.57 6.29
N ALA A 50 -5.59 -8.48 6.02
CA ALA A 50 -6.76 -8.49 5.16
C ALA A 50 -6.89 -7.16 4.45
N VAL A 51 -7.32 -7.19 3.19
CA VAL A 51 -7.63 -6.01 2.40
C VAL A 51 -8.91 -6.26 1.62
N ARG A 52 -9.79 -5.26 1.63
CA ARG A 52 -10.98 -5.22 0.79
C ARG A 52 -10.91 -3.97 -0.07
N VAL A 53 -11.02 -4.13 -1.38
CA VAL A 53 -11.05 -3.02 -2.34
C VAL A 53 -12.33 -3.10 -3.13
N ALA A 54 -13.06 -1.99 -3.23
CA ALA A 54 -14.34 -1.91 -3.93
C ALA A 54 -14.40 -0.68 -4.83
N THR A 55 -14.75 -0.90 -6.08
CA THR A 55 -15.20 0.15 -7.01
C THR A 55 -16.73 0.17 -7.06
N ARG A 56 -17.30 0.95 -7.97
CA ARG A 56 -18.76 0.95 -8.21
C ARG A 56 -19.28 -0.40 -8.73
N GLU A 57 -18.44 -1.14 -9.45
CA GLU A 57 -18.88 -2.31 -10.23
C GLU A 57 -18.34 -3.63 -9.67
N ARG A 58 -17.25 -3.58 -8.90
CA ARG A 58 -16.50 -4.76 -8.47
C ARG A 58 -16.01 -4.60 -7.04
N SER A 59 -15.81 -5.71 -6.37
CA SER A 59 -15.05 -5.75 -5.11
C SER A 59 -14.25 -7.02 -5.02
N ILE A 60 -13.08 -6.93 -4.41
CA ILE A 60 -12.26 -8.08 -4.02
C ILE A 60 -11.98 -8.02 -2.51
N GLU A 61 -11.77 -9.19 -1.93
CA GLU A 61 -11.27 -9.37 -0.58
C GLU A 61 -10.10 -10.34 -0.65
N LEU A 62 -8.97 -9.95 -0.07
CA LEU A 62 -7.75 -10.75 -0.01
C LEU A 62 -7.35 -10.90 1.46
N LEU A 63 -6.99 -12.12 1.83
CA LEU A 63 -6.55 -12.50 3.16
C LEU A 63 -5.10 -12.98 3.07
N ALA A 64 -4.27 -12.56 4.01
CA ALA A 64 -2.87 -12.92 4.09
C ALA A 64 -2.55 -13.59 5.42
N ASP A 65 -1.74 -14.65 5.38
CA ASP A 65 -1.26 -15.32 6.60
C ASP A 65 -0.09 -14.58 7.28
N GLY A 66 0.31 -13.42 6.73
CA GLY A 66 1.44 -12.59 7.14
C GLY A 66 2.80 -13.29 7.04
N ARG A 67 2.87 -14.41 6.31
CA ARG A 67 4.09 -15.17 6.03
C ARG A 67 4.28 -15.37 4.53
N GLY A 68 3.63 -14.53 3.72
CA GLY A 68 3.77 -14.54 2.27
C GLY A 68 2.74 -15.39 1.54
N ARG A 69 1.70 -15.92 2.19
CA ARG A 69 0.63 -16.64 1.47
C ARG A 69 -0.67 -15.88 1.52
N TRP A 70 -1.36 -15.88 0.38
CA TRP A 70 -2.61 -15.16 0.18
C TRP A 70 -3.74 -16.09 -0.24
N SER A 71 -4.95 -15.72 0.13
CA SER A 71 -6.19 -16.31 -0.38
C SER A 71 -7.20 -15.21 -0.70
N ASP A 72 -8.21 -15.53 -1.49
CA ASP A 72 -9.38 -14.66 -1.62
C ASP A 72 -10.33 -14.79 -0.41
N GLY A 73 -11.40 -13.98 -0.41
CA GLY A 73 -12.44 -14.02 0.64
C GLY A 73 -13.24 -15.32 0.73
N GLU A 74 -13.12 -16.23 -0.24
CA GLU A 74 -13.69 -17.59 -0.17
C GLU A 74 -12.68 -18.62 0.36
N GLY A 75 -11.45 -18.19 0.69
CA GLY A 75 -10.37 -19.04 1.18
C GLY A 75 -9.64 -19.81 0.08
N ARG A 76 -9.83 -19.47 -1.20
CA ARG A 76 -9.06 -20.08 -2.30
C ARG A 76 -7.67 -19.47 -2.34
N ALA A 77 -6.65 -20.31 -2.32
CA ALA A 77 -5.25 -19.86 -2.35
C ALA A 77 -4.92 -19.10 -3.65
N LEU A 78 -4.08 -18.07 -3.52
CA LEU A 78 -3.60 -17.22 -4.61
C LEU A 78 -2.07 -17.38 -4.73
N PRO A 79 -1.57 -18.53 -5.23
CA PRO A 79 -0.14 -18.83 -5.23
C PRO A 79 0.70 -17.88 -6.11
N HIS A 80 0.06 -17.16 -7.05
CA HIS A 80 0.75 -16.13 -7.82
C HIS A 80 1.12 -14.88 -7.00
N LEU A 81 0.69 -14.80 -5.74
CA LEU A 81 1.07 -13.75 -4.78
C LEU A 81 2.04 -14.26 -3.70
N ASP A 82 2.55 -15.49 -3.84
CA ASP A 82 3.42 -16.07 -2.84
C ASP A 82 4.70 -15.23 -2.63
N GLY A 83 5.06 -15.00 -1.37
CA GLY A 83 6.18 -14.15 -0.95
C GLY A 83 5.80 -12.71 -0.66
N ALA A 84 4.62 -12.23 -1.08
CA ALA A 84 4.19 -10.87 -0.81
C ALA A 84 3.78 -10.68 0.67
N LEU A 85 4.29 -9.63 1.31
CA LEU A 85 3.92 -9.29 2.70
C LEU A 85 3.00 -8.06 2.79
N ASP A 86 3.06 -7.19 1.79
CA ASP A 86 2.32 -5.94 1.75
C ASP A 86 1.39 -5.96 0.54
N VAL A 87 0.18 -5.42 0.67
CA VAL A 87 -0.64 -5.08 -0.50
C VAL A 87 -0.14 -3.77 -1.09
N ASP A 88 -0.18 -3.64 -2.42
CA ASP A 88 -0.04 -2.36 -3.09
C ASP A 88 -1.29 -2.05 -3.91
N ILE A 89 -1.96 -0.94 -3.66
CA ILE A 89 -3.19 -0.56 -4.35
C ILE A 89 -2.87 0.64 -5.23
N SER A 90 -3.02 0.48 -6.55
CA SER A 90 -2.61 1.49 -7.53
C SER A 90 -3.27 2.87 -7.40
N ALA A 91 -4.34 2.98 -6.61
CA ALA A 91 -5.14 4.18 -6.43
C ALA A 91 -4.77 5.02 -5.20
N THR A 92 -3.76 4.62 -4.41
CA THR A 92 -3.40 5.29 -3.15
C THR A 92 -1.89 5.26 -2.90
N PRO A 93 -1.31 6.33 -2.31
CA PRO A 93 0.06 6.29 -1.80
C PRO A 93 0.16 5.66 -0.40
N LEU A 94 -0.97 5.34 0.25
CA LEU A 94 -0.97 4.82 1.62
C LEU A 94 -0.24 3.47 1.72
N THR A 95 -0.33 2.62 0.69
CA THR A 95 0.31 1.30 0.68
C THR A 95 1.84 1.36 0.71
N ASN A 96 2.46 2.45 0.25
CA ASN A 96 3.91 2.66 0.44
C ASN A 96 4.29 2.75 1.92
N THR A 97 3.39 3.24 2.77
CA THR A 97 3.61 3.33 4.23
C THR A 97 3.79 1.95 4.84
N LEU A 98 3.08 0.92 4.35
CA LEU A 98 3.20 -0.45 4.85
C LEU A 98 4.64 -0.95 4.70
N ALA A 99 5.19 -0.84 3.48
CA ALA A 99 6.55 -1.22 3.17
C ALA A 99 7.57 -0.40 3.96
N ILE A 100 7.42 0.92 4.01
CA ILE A 100 8.34 1.83 4.71
C ILE A 100 8.39 1.52 6.21
N ALA A 101 7.24 1.37 6.85
CA ALA A 101 7.14 1.10 8.27
C ALA A 101 7.64 -0.32 8.62
N ARG A 102 7.29 -1.33 7.81
CA ARG A 102 7.74 -2.72 8.00
C ARG A 102 9.25 -2.88 7.82
N LEU A 103 9.82 -2.25 6.79
CA LEU A 103 11.25 -2.38 6.49
C LEU A 103 12.12 -1.60 7.47
N ALA A 104 11.62 -0.47 7.99
CA ALA A 104 12.31 0.38 8.97
C ALA A 104 13.80 0.62 8.62
N LEU A 105 14.07 0.86 7.33
CA LEU A 105 15.43 0.90 6.79
C LEU A 105 16.30 1.95 7.50
N PRO A 106 17.56 1.64 7.82
CA PRO A 106 18.55 2.67 8.11
C PRO A 106 18.79 3.56 6.88
N VAL A 107 19.08 4.84 7.10
CA VAL A 107 19.45 5.76 6.01
C VAL A 107 20.67 5.24 5.26
N GLY A 108 20.62 5.28 3.92
CA GLY A 108 21.64 4.78 3.02
C GLY A 108 21.52 3.29 2.67
N THR A 109 20.49 2.59 3.18
CA THR A 109 20.26 1.16 2.90
C THR A 109 19.08 0.95 1.97
N SER A 110 19.04 -0.24 1.36
CA SER A 110 17.96 -0.67 0.48
C SER A 110 17.46 -2.07 0.83
N ALA A 111 16.22 -2.34 0.47
CA ALA A 111 15.64 -3.68 0.51
C ALA A 111 14.71 -3.89 -0.69
N GLU A 112 14.71 -5.12 -1.19
CA GLU A 112 13.74 -5.60 -2.17
C GLU A 112 12.59 -6.31 -1.46
N ILE A 113 11.39 -6.13 -1.99
CA ILE A 113 10.17 -6.75 -1.49
C ILE A 113 9.35 -7.24 -2.69
N VAL A 114 8.37 -8.08 -2.41
CA VAL A 114 7.28 -8.36 -3.33
C VAL A 114 6.00 -7.88 -2.67
N THR A 115 5.14 -7.22 -3.42
CA THR A 115 3.81 -6.80 -2.97
C THR A 115 2.72 -7.58 -3.71
N ALA A 116 1.56 -7.69 -3.07
CA ALA A 116 0.34 -8.13 -3.72
C ALA A 116 -0.30 -6.90 -4.36
N TYR A 117 0.07 -6.63 -5.61
CA TYR A 117 -0.42 -5.48 -6.34
C TYR A 117 -1.88 -5.66 -6.76
N VAL A 118 -2.70 -4.65 -6.54
CA VAL A 118 -4.11 -4.56 -6.92
C VAL A 118 -4.28 -3.41 -7.90
N ALA A 119 -4.52 -3.75 -9.16
CA ALA A 119 -4.81 -2.78 -10.21
C ALA A 119 -6.24 -2.25 -10.05
N VAL A 120 -6.39 -0.92 -10.06
CA VAL A 120 -7.68 -0.23 -10.08
C VAL A 120 -7.86 0.45 -11.45
N PRO A 121 -9.05 0.37 -12.08
CA PRO A 121 -10.33 -0.12 -11.55
C PRO A 121 -10.65 -1.61 -11.75
N GLU A 122 -9.80 -2.37 -12.45
CA GLU A 122 -10.10 -3.75 -12.87
C GLU A 122 -10.21 -4.74 -11.70
N LEU A 123 -9.56 -4.43 -10.58
CA LEU A 123 -9.36 -5.25 -9.38
C LEU A 123 -8.69 -6.60 -9.67
N THR A 124 -7.74 -6.60 -10.61
CA THR A 124 -6.86 -7.74 -10.86
C THR A 124 -5.65 -7.69 -9.93
N THR A 125 -5.17 -8.86 -9.52
CA THR A 125 -4.01 -8.99 -8.64
C THR A 125 -2.79 -9.51 -9.38
N ALA A 126 -1.60 -9.02 -9.04
CA ALA A 126 -0.32 -9.55 -9.52
C ALA A 126 0.73 -9.49 -8.41
N SER A 127 1.77 -10.32 -8.51
CA SER A 127 3.01 -10.09 -7.77
C SER A 127 3.73 -8.90 -8.36
N ASP A 128 4.17 -7.95 -7.53
CA ASP A 128 4.94 -6.80 -7.98
C ASP A 128 6.25 -6.69 -7.16
N PRO A 129 7.40 -7.04 -7.76
CA PRO A 129 8.69 -6.89 -7.13
C PRO A 129 9.11 -5.40 -7.12
N GLN A 130 9.45 -4.92 -5.94
CA GLN A 130 9.75 -3.51 -5.68
C GLN A 130 11.06 -3.39 -4.91
N ARG A 131 11.73 -2.23 -5.01
CA ARG A 131 12.86 -1.88 -4.16
C ARG A 131 12.63 -0.53 -3.51
N TYR A 132 12.91 -0.47 -2.22
CA TYR A 132 12.95 0.77 -1.46
C TYR A 132 14.38 1.06 -1.01
N THR A 133 14.85 2.27 -1.23
CA THR A 133 16.13 2.77 -0.71
C THR A 133 15.87 4.00 0.16
N ARG A 134 16.25 3.98 1.44
CA ARG A 134 16.11 5.16 2.31
C ARG A 134 17.24 6.14 2.04
N LEU A 135 16.94 7.27 1.39
CA LEU A 135 17.92 8.27 0.97
C LEU A 135 18.23 9.30 2.06
N GLY A 136 17.25 9.57 2.92
CA GLY A 136 17.37 10.50 4.03
C GLY A 136 16.40 10.14 5.15
N GLU A 137 16.31 11.00 6.15
CA GLU A 137 15.41 10.80 7.28
C GLU A 137 13.96 10.57 6.82
N HIS A 138 13.52 11.38 5.85
CA HIS A 138 12.13 11.43 5.35
C HIS A 138 12.01 11.25 3.84
N LEU A 139 13.01 10.63 3.21
CA LEU A 139 13.06 10.47 1.75
C LEU A 139 13.40 9.04 1.37
N TYR A 140 12.56 8.42 0.56
CA TYR A 140 12.74 7.06 0.06
C TYR A 140 12.71 7.05 -1.46
N ARG A 141 13.64 6.34 -2.10
CA ARG A 141 13.49 5.97 -3.51
C ARG A 141 12.67 4.69 -3.59
N TYR A 142 11.57 4.77 -4.32
CA TYR A 142 10.81 3.64 -4.80
C TYR A 142 11.25 3.29 -6.22
N GLU A 143 11.45 2.00 -6.47
CA GLU A 143 11.77 1.42 -7.78
C GLU A 143 10.85 0.23 -8.02
N SER A 144 10.13 0.20 -9.14
CA SER A 144 9.51 -1.03 -9.64
C SER A 144 10.60 -1.87 -10.30
N LEU A 145 10.71 -3.15 -9.96
CA LEU A 145 11.75 -4.02 -10.54
C LEU A 145 11.34 -4.67 -11.87
N ASP A 146 10.06 -4.56 -12.22
CA ASP A 146 9.48 -5.05 -13.48
C ASP A 146 9.28 -3.93 -14.53
N SER A 147 9.69 -2.70 -14.24
CA SER A 147 9.61 -1.55 -15.16
C SER A 147 10.71 -0.51 -14.88
N ASP A 148 10.82 0.51 -15.73
CA ASP A 148 11.74 1.64 -15.50
C ASP A 148 11.16 2.71 -14.54
N PHE A 149 10.04 2.41 -13.86
CA PHE A 149 9.39 3.39 -12.99
C PHE A 149 10.15 3.58 -11.68
N THR A 150 10.53 4.82 -11.39
CA THR A 150 11.21 5.24 -10.16
C THR A 150 10.68 6.57 -9.67
N ARG A 151 10.50 6.72 -8.36
CA ARG A 151 10.18 8.00 -7.71
C ARG A 151 10.86 8.14 -6.36
N GLU A 152 11.18 9.37 -6.00
CA GLU A 152 11.58 9.70 -4.63
C GLU A 152 10.34 10.18 -3.88
N ILE A 153 9.97 9.47 -2.83
CA ILE A 153 8.78 9.66 -2.02
C ILE A 153 9.19 10.35 -0.73
N GLU A 154 8.61 11.51 -0.47
CA GLU A 154 8.72 12.20 0.81
C GLU A 154 7.69 11.64 1.79
N VAL A 155 8.09 11.41 3.04
CA VAL A 155 7.21 10.92 4.11
C VAL A 155 7.32 11.79 5.36
N ASP A 156 6.35 11.70 6.27
CA ASP A 156 6.46 12.31 7.60
C ASP A 156 7.18 11.39 8.60
N ASP A 157 7.27 11.85 9.85
CA ASP A 157 7.93 11.14 10.96
C ASP A 157 7.31 9.75 11.22
N ASP A 158 6.02 9.56 10.88
CA ASP A 158 5.28 8.30 11.04
C ASP A 158 5.39 7.41 9.78
N GLY A 159 6.08 7.86 8.73
CA GLY A 159 6.25 7.15 7.47
C GLY A 159 5.10 7.31 6.48
N PHE A 160 4.12 8.17 6.75
CA PHE A 160 3.04 8.45 5.81
C PHE A 160 3.51 9.38 4.70
N VAL A 161 3.14 9.05 3.46
CA VAL A 161 3.50 9.83 2.27
C VAL A 161 3.07 11.29 2.39
N LEU A 162 4.00 12.22 2.17
CA LEU A 162 3.79 13.65 2.01
C LEU A 162 3.65 14.04 0.55
N ASP A 163 4.63 13.63 -0.26
CA ASP A 163 4.68 13.92 -1.69
C ASP A 163 5.17 12.69 -2.44
N TYR A 164 4.42 12.31 -3.45
CA TYR A 164 4.75 11.27 -4.42
C TYR A 164 4.75 11.96 -5.79
N PRO A 165 5.92 12.48 -6.26
CA PRO A 165 5.99 13.42 -7.35
C PRO A 165 5.27 12.96 -8.63
N GLY A 166 4.32 13.78 -9.06
CA GLY A 166 3.51 13.56 -10.26
C GLY A 166 2.35 12.58 -10.07
N LEU A 167 2.13 12.03 -8.87
CA LEU A 167 1.06 11.08 -8.58
C LEU A 167 0.15 11.55 -7.44
N PHE A 168 0.70 11.80 -6.26
CA PHE A 168 -0.09 12.12 -5.06
C PHE A 168 0.60 13.16 -4.20
N ARG A 169 -0.19 13.99 -3.53
CA ARG A 169 0.29 14.93 -2.53
C ARG A 169 -0.66 15.01 -1.35
N ARG A 170 -0.11 15.05 -0.13
CA ARG A 170 -0.90 15.20 1.10
C ARG A 170 -1.44 16.63 1.21
N THR A 171 -2.70 16.77 1.64
CA THR A 171 -3.44 18.05 1.73
C THR A 171 -4.19 18.22 3.03
#